data_AF-A0A661LC09-F1
#
_entry.id   AF-A0A661LC09-F1
#
_cell.length_a   1.000
_cell.length_b   1.000
_cell.length_c   1.000
_cell.angle_alpha   90.00
_cell.angle_beta   90.00
_cell.angle_gamma   90.00
#
_symmetry.space_group_name_H-M   'P 1'
#
loop_
_entity.id
_entity.type
_entity.pdbx_description
1 polymer ?
#
loop_
_entity_poly.entity_id
_entity_poly.type
_entity_poly.pdbx_seq_one_letter_code
_entity_poly.pdbx_strand_id
1 'polypeptide(L)'
;MEKHHKFSIWYVLIGIWIVLLLQHSIVSMLAIRTIPYSEFLKLLEQGKVTEVAIGTNQIQGRLAADVSPNGRPMFFRTVRVDPEIAKLLAKYNVTFKGEVESTFMRDLLSWIVPIFLFVGVWYFLMKRMTGQQPGFMTLGKSKAKVYMEDDLQVTFDDVAGVDEA
;
A
#
# COMPACT_ATOMS: atom_id res chain seq x y z
N MET A 1 0.25 -36.41 -23.79
CA MET A 1 -0.59 -36.21 -22.59
C MET A 1 -0.08 -34.96 -21.89
N GLU A 2 -0.63 -33.79 -22.23
CA GLU A 2 -0.22 -32.53 -21.60
C GLU A 2 -0.99 -32.36 -20.28
N LYS A 3 -0.28 -32.41 -19.16
CA LYS A 3 -0.85 -32.16 -17.84
C LYS A 3 -1.03 -30.66 -17.68
N HIS A 4 -2.22 -30.16 -18.01
CA HIS A 4 -2.62 -28.82 -17.60
C HIS A 4 -2.67 -28.79 -16.08
N HIS A 5 -1.64 -28.23 -15.45
CA HIS A 5 -1.69 -27.85 -14.05
C HIS A 5 -2.76 -26.77 -13.93
N LYS A 6 -4.01 -27.18 -13.70
CA LYS A 6 -5.06 -26.25 -13.26
C LYS A 6 -4.55 -25.70 -11.95
N PHE A 7 -4.04 -24.47 -11.99
CA PHE A 7 -3.56 -23.74 -10.84
C PHE A 7 -4.78 -23.50 -9.95
N SER A 8 -5.09 -24.50 -9.13
CA SER A 8 -6.28 -24.51 -8.31
C SER A 8 -6.05 -23.44 -7.26
N ILE A 9 -6.98 -22.49 -7.15
CA ILE A 9 -6.97 -21.39 -6.17
C ILE A 9 -6.64 -21.91 -4.75
N TRP A 10 -6.97 -23.17 -4.49
CA TRP A 10 -6.60 -23.91 -3.28
C TRP A 10 -5.10 -23.93 -2.95
N TYR A 11 -4.22 -24.07 -3.94
CA TYR A 11 -2.76 -24.04 -3.71
C TYR A 11 -2.29 -22.65 -3.28
N VAL A 12 -2.89 -21.59 -3.82
CA VAL A 12 -2.62 -20.21 -3.40
C VAL A 12 -3.10 -19.99 -1.98
N LEU A 13 -4.31 -20.46 -1.65
CA LEU A 13 -4.87 -20.35 -0.30
C LEU A 13 -4.02 -21.10 0.73
N ILE A 14 -3.58 -22.33 0.42
CA ILE A 14 -2.66 -23.11 1.27
C ILE A 14 -1.31 -22.39 1.41
N GLY A 15 -0.76 -21.85 0.33
CA GLY A 15 0.49 -21.10 0.36
C GLY A 15 0.40 -19.87 1.28
N ILE A 16 -0.67 -19.08 1.17
CA ILE A 16 -0.93 -17.95 2.07
C ILE A 16 -1.05 -18.42 3.52
N TRP A 17 -1.76 -19.52 3.76
CA TRP A 17 -1.92 -20.09 5.11
C TRP A 17 -0.58 -20.50 5.72
N ILE A 18 0.29 -21.17 4.95
CA ILE A 18 1.63 -21.56 5.38
C ILE A 18 2.48 -20.33 5.68
N VAL A 19 2.43 -19.30 4.84
CA VAL A 19 3.16 -18.04 5.07
C VAL A 19 2.67 -17.36 6.35
N LEU A 20 1.36 -17.33 6.60
CA LEU A 20 0.80 -16.77 7.84
C LEU A 20 1.20 -17.57 9.08
N LEU A 21 1.21 -18.90 9.00
CA LEU A 21 1.66 -19.76 10.09
C LEU A 21 3.17 -19.59 10.37
N LEU A 22 3.99 -19.54 9.32
CA LEU A 22 5.42 -19.30 9.46
C LEU A 22 5.68 -17.91 10.04
N GLN A 23 4.97 -16.89 9.56
CA GLN A 23 5.02 -15.54 10.12
C GLN A 23 4.69 -15.53 11.61
N HIS A 24 3.59 -16.16 12.02
CA HIS A 24 3.17 -16.22 13.42
C HIS A 24 4.21 -16.92 14.30
N SER A 25 4.77 -18.05 13.85
CA SER A 25 5.79 -18.80 14.57
C SER A 25 7.11 -18.02 14.73
N ILE A 26 7.56 -17.33 13.69
CA ILE A 26 8.77 -16.50 13.72
C ILE A 26 8.58 -15.30 14.65
N VAL A 27 7.45 -14.60 14.57
CA VAL A 27 7.13 -13.46 15.44
C VAL A 27 7.04 -13.91 16.90
N SER A 28 6.48 -15.08 17.18
CA SER A 28 6.41 -15.67 18.52
C SER A 28 7.81 -16.02 19.07
N MET A 29 8.69 -16.58 18.25
CA MET A 29 10.09 -16.83 18.63
C MET A 29 10.89 -15.56 18.88
N LEU A 30 10.60 -14.48 18.15
CA LEU A 30 11.24 -13.17 18.28
C LEU A 30 10.47 -12.22 19.22
N ALA A 31 9.51 -12.73 20.00
CA ALA A 31 8.71 -11.91 20.90
C ALA A 31 9.60 -11.34 22.02
N ILE A 32 10.18 -10.17 21.77
CA ILE A 32 10.91 -9.39 22.76
C ILE A 32 9.92 -9.04 23.86
N ARG A 33 10.21 -9.52 25.07
CA ARG A 33 9.34 -9.28 26.23
C ARG A 33 9.28 -7.78 26.48
N THR A 34 8.10 -7.20 26.29
CA THR A 34 7.89 -5.77 26.56
C THR A 34 7.51 -5.63 28.03
N ILE A 35 8.38 -5.00 28.82
CA ILE A 35 8.17 -4.80 30.25
C ILE A 35 7.73 -3.35 30.53
N PRO A 36 6.82 -3.13 31.50
CA PRO A 36 6.51 -1.78 31.98
C PRO A 36 7.77 -1.07 32.48
N TYR A 37 7.79 0.26 32.32
CA TYR A 37 8.94 1.07 32.73
C TYR A 37 9.18 1.00 34.24
N SER A 38 8.12 0.93 35.04
CA SER A 38 8.21 0.71 36.49
C SER A 38 8.85 -0.62 36.87
N GLU A 39 8.62 -1.68 36.09
CA GLU A 39 9.24 -2.99 36.33
C GLU A 39 10.71 -2.99 35.93
N PHE A 40 11.04 -2.33 34.81
CA PHE A 40 12.42 -2.08 34.41
C PHE A 40 13.22 -1.37 35.52
N LEU A 41 12.68 -0.29 36.11
CA LEU A 41 13.32 0.41 37.23
C LEU A 41 13.58 -0.52 38.43
N LYS A 42 12.60 -1.34 38.81
CA LYS A 42 12.76 -2.32 39.91
C LYS A 42 13.85 -3.35 39.60
N LEU A 43 13.92 -3.84 38.36
CA LEU A 43 14.96 -4.80 37.94
C LEU A 43 16.35 -4.14 37.89
N LEU A 44 16.42 -2.86 37.51
CA LEU A 44 17.64 -2.07 37.52
C LEU A 44 18.15 -1.87 38.95
N GLU A 45 17.27 -1.48 39.89
CA GLU A 45 17.58 -1.35 41.32
C GLU A 45 18.06 -2.66 41.94
N GLN A 46 17.52 -3.79 41.49
CA GLN A 46 17.93 -5.13 41.93
C GLN A 46 19.22 -5.64 41.29
N GLY A 47 19.89 -4.86 40.43
CA GLY A 47 21.11 -5.29 39.73
C GLY A 47 20.90 -6.41 38.71
N LYS A 48 19.66 -6.64 38.28
CA LYS A 48 19.26 -7.74 37.38
C LYS A 48 19.37 -7.39 35.89
N VAL A 49 19.88 -6.21 35.57
CA VAL A 49 20.05 -5.70 34.20
C VAL A 49 21.54 -5.67 33.88
N THR A 50 21.97 -6.42 32.86
CA THR A 50 23.38 -6.51 32.47
C THR A 50 23.78 -5.42 31.47
N GLU A 51 22.85 -5.04 30.60
CA GLU A 51 23.12 -4.07 29.52
C GLU A 51 21.86 -3.27 29.19
N VAL A 52 22.04 -1.98 28.92
CA VAL A 52 20.96 -1.04 28.55
C VAL A 52 21.41 -0.20 27.37
N ALA A 53 20.62 -0.22 26.30
CA ALA A 53 20.73 0.68 25.16
C ALA A 53 19.51 1.61 25.13
N ILE A 54 19.78 2.92 25.14
CA ILE A 54 18.75 3.96 25.19
C ILE A 54 18.60 4.53 23.77
N GLY A 55 17.47 4.26 23.13
CA GLY A 55 17.08 4.91 21.88
C GLY A 55 16.27 6.18 22.13
N THR A 56 15.76 6.76 21.04
CA THR A 56 14.95 7.99 21.07
C THR A 56 13.62 7.78 21.79
N ASN A 57 12.88 6.72 21.43
CA ASN A 57 11.54 6.44 21.99
C ASN A 57 11.49 5.18 22.88
N GLN A 58 12.52 4.34 22.83
CA GLN A 58 12.52 3.03 23.47
C GLN A 58 13.87 2.74 24.13
N ILE A 59 13.81 2.01 25.23
CA ILE A 59 14.96 1.46 25.94
C ILE A 59 14.91 -0.05 25.74
N GLN A 60 16.02 -0.59 25.29
CA GLN A 60 16.19 -2.02 25.11
C GLN A 60 17.39 -2.49 25.93
N GLY A 61 17.40 -3.74 26.35
CA GLY A 61 18.52 -4.23 27.14
C GLY A 61 18.45 -5.71 27.38
N ARG A 62 19.42 -6.20 28.15
CA ARG A 62 19.60 -7.61 28.46
C ARG A 62 19.45 -7.83 29.96
N LEU A 63 18.53 -8.71 30.33
CA LEU A 63 18.38 -9.17 31.71
C LEU A 63 19.45 -10.22 32.02
N ALA A 64 19.89 -10.24 33.27
CA ALA A 64 20.79 -11.25 33.81
C ALA A 64 20.18 -12.66 33.68
N ALA A 65 21.03 -13.65 33.43
CA ALA A 65 20.61 -15.04 33.22
C ALA A 65 19.87 -15.63 34.44
N ASP A 66 20.12 -15.10 35.65
CA ASP A 66 19.53 -15.55 36.92
C ASP A 66 18.02 -15.27 37.05
N VAL A 67 17.47 -14.41 36.20
CA VAL A 67 16.03 -14.07 36.17
C VAL A 67 15.30 -14.80 35.03
N SER A 68 16.06 -15.51 34.19
CA SER A 68 15.55 -16.17 33.00
C SER A 68 15.18 -17.63 33.31
N PRO A 69 13.93 -18.06 33.08
CA PRO A 69 13.50 -19.45 33.28
C PRO A 69 14.40 -20.52 32.61
N ASN A 70 15.17 -20.14 31.58
CA ASN A 70 15.99 -21.03 30.77
C ASN A 70 17.51 -20.73 30.84
N GLY A 71 17.96 -19.87 31.77
CA GLY A 71 19.38 -19.49 31.90
C GLY A 71 19.96 -18.76 30.67
N ARG A 72 19.11 -18.29 29.75
CA ARG A 72 19.52 -17.52 28.57
C ARG A 72 19.31 -16.03 28.82
N PRO A 73 20.23 -15.16 28.37
CA PRO A 73 20.02 -13.72 28.42
C PRO A 73 18.72 -13.34 27.69
N MET A 74 17.78 -12.74 28.42
CA MET A 74 16.52 -12.27 27.85
C MET A 74 16.64 -10.81 27.44
N PHE A 75 16.21 -10.50 26.22
CA PHE A 75 16.08 -9.13 25.77
C PHE A 75 14.76 -8.55 26.27
N PHE A 76 14.82 -7.36 26.85
CA PHE A 76 13.64 -6.59 27.20
C PHE A 76 13.55 -5.32 26.36
N ARG A 77 12.32 -4.87 26.16
CA ARG A 77 12.03 -3.56 25.55
C ARG A 77 11.04 -2.82 26.42
N THR A 78 11.29 -1.54 26.64
CA THR A 78 10.36 -0.64 27.33
C THR A 78 10.32 0.71 26.63
N VAL A 79 9.20 1.41 26.73
CA VAL A 79 9.06 2.75 26.14
C VAL A 79 9.66 3.76 27.11
N ARG A 80 10.43 4.71 26.58
CA ARG A 80 11.07 5.74 27.39
C ARG A 80 10.00 6.66 28.00
N VAL A 81 10.12 6.91 29.30
CA VAL A 81 9.31 7.87 30.05
C VAL A 81 10.20 9.03 30.47
N ASP A 82 9.63 10.22 30.58
CA ASP A 82 10.33 11.39 31.10
C ASP A 82 10.85 11.12 32.53
N PRO A 83 12.12 11.45 32.86
CA PRO A 83 12.71 11.20 34.18
C PRO A 83 11.95 11.87 35.34
N GLU A 84 11.38 13.05 35.14
CA GLU A 84 10.66 13.78 36.19
C GLU A 84 9.34 13.11 36.52
N ILE A 85 8.59 12.73 35.48
CA ILE A 85 7.33 11.99 35.61
C ILE A 85 7.59 10.61 36.22
N ALA A 86 8.63 9.92 35.76
CA ALA A 86 9.00 8.61 36.30
C ALA A 86 9.32 8.68 37.80
N LYS A 87 10.07 9.70 38.25
CA LYS A 87 10.36 9.92 39.68
C LYS A 87 9.10 10.21 40.49
N LEU A 88 8.16 10.98 39.94
CA LEU A 88 6.90 11.26 40.61
C LEU A 88 6.07 9.97 40.75
N LEU A 89 5.87 9.24 39.66
CA LEU A 89 5.06 8.01 39.63
C LEU A 89 5.67 6.88 40.47
N ALA A 90 7.00 6.80 40.54
CA ALA A 90 7.70 5.83 41.39
C ALA A 90 7.31 5.95 42.88
N LYS A 91 6.98 7.16 43.36
CA LYS A 91 6.55 7.37 44.76
C LYS A 91 5.19 6.75 45.08
N TYR A 92 4.35 6.53 44.07
CA TYR A 92 2.97 6.07 44.26
C TYR A 92 2.81 4.55 44.08
N ASN A 93 3.91 3.80 43.93
CA ASN A 93 3.93 2.34 43.73
C ASN A 93 2.96 1.84 42.63
N VAL A 94 2.78 2.65 41.58
CA VAL A 94 1.93 2.33 40.43
C VAL A 94 2.74 1.68 39.31
N THR A 95 2.10 0.80 38.53
CA THR A 95 2.68 0.27 37.30
C THR A 95 2.49 1.29 36.19
N PHE A 96 3.58 1.77 35.59
CA PHE A 96 3.52 2.75 34.51
C PHE A 96 4.41 2.32 33.34
N LYS A 97 3.95 2.66 32.13
CA LYS A 97 4.63 2.42 30.87
C LYS A 97 4.51 3.68 30.01
N GLY A 98 5.55 3.99 29.24
CA GLY A 98 5.38 4.93 28.14
C GLY A 98 4.51 4.30 27.06
N GLU A 99 3.74 5.12 26.37
CA GLU A 99 2.98 4.72 25.19
C GLU A 99 3.50 5.52 24.01
N VAL A 100 3.92 4.81 22.95
CA VAL A 100 4.27 5.47 21.69
C VAL A 100 2.98 5.57 20.90
N GLU A 101 2.52 6.80 20.65
CA GLU A 101 1.39 7.01 19.75
C GLU A 101 1.73 6.44 18.37
N SER A 102 0.87 5.54 17.88
CA SER A 102 1.02 4.98 16.55
C SER A 102 0.56 6.02 15.52
N THR A 103 1.49 6.77 14.96
CA THR A 103 1.17 7.70 13.86
C THR A 103 0.94 6.98 12.54
N PHE A 104 1.24 5.68 12.45
CA PHE A 104 1.17 4.91 11.21
C PHE A 104 -0.15 5.08 10.46
N MET A 105 -1.29 4.98 11.16
CA MET A 105 -2.61 5.11 10.52
C MET A 105 -2.86 6.54 10.03
N ARG A 106 -2.42 7.54 10.80
CA ARG A 106 -2.50 8.96 10.43
C ARG A 106 -1.63 9.24 9.20
N ASP A 107 -0.40 8.75 9.21
CA ASP A 107 0.58 8.95 8.15
C ASP A 107 0.13 8.25 6.85
N LEU A 108 -0.40 7.03 6.98
CA LEU A 108 -0.99 6.28 5.87
C LEU A 108 -2.18 7.02 5.26
N LEU A 109 -3.13 7.49 6.07
CA LEU A 109 -4.26 8.30 5.60
C LEU A 109 -3.79 9.61 4.96
N SER A 110 -2.80 10.29 5.53
CA SER A 110 -2.29 11.57 5.02
C SER A 110 -1.70 11.44 3.62
N TRP A 111 -1.20 10.26 3.24
CA TRP A 111 -0.71 9.98 1.89
C TRP A 111 -1.80 9.45 0.96
N ILE A 112 -2.69 8.59 1.46
CA ILE A 112 -3.79 8.00 0.67
C ILE A 112 -4.83 9.06 0.28
N VAL A 113 -5.19 9.96 1.20
CA VAL A 113 -6.25 10.96 0.98
C VAL A 113 -5.95 11.86 -0.24
N PRO A 114 -4.76 12.47 -0.38
CA PRO A 114 -4.41 13.24 -1.57
C PRO A 114 -4.50 12.43 -2.88
N ILE A 115 -4.05 11.17 -2.88
CA ILE A 115 -4.10 10.30 -4.06
C ILE A 115 -5.55 10.04 -4.46
N PHE A 116 -6.41 9.67 -3.50
CA PHE A 116 -7.82 9.42 -3.76
C PHE A 116 -8.55 10.69 -4.21
N LEU A 117 -8.21 11.85 -3.65
CA LEU A 117 -8.77 13.12 -4.09
C LEU A 117 -8.37 13.39 -5.55
N PHE A 118 -7.09 13.25 -5.89
CA PHE A 118 -6.60 13.43 -7.26
C PHE A 118 -7.28 12.47 -8.25
N VAL A 119 -7.35 11.18 -7.92
CA VAL A 119 -8.03 10.16 -8.73
C VAL A 119 -9.52 10.47 -8.85
N GLY A 120 -10.17 10.93 -7.78
CA GLY A 120 -11.57 11.33 -7.77
C GLY A 120 -11.86 12.51 -8.70
N VAL A 121 -11.02 13.54 -8.66
CA VAL A 121 -11.12 14.70 -9.57
C VAL A 121 -10.86 14.28 -11.01
N TRP A 122 -9.81 13.49 -11.26
CA TRP A 122 -9.48 13.00 -12.59
C TRP A 122 -10.61 12.12 -13.18
N TYR A 123 -11.16 11.22 -12.38
CA TYR A 123 -12.30 10.39 -12.75
C TYR A 123 -13.54 11.23 -13.05
N PHE A 124 -13.82 12.25 -12.24
CA PHE A 124 -14.93 13.17 -12.48
C PHE A 124 -14.77 13.95 -13.79
N LEU A 125 -13.57 14.44 -14.09
CA LEU A 125 -13.24 15.13 -15.35
C LEU A 125 -13.40 14.19 -16.56
N MET A 126 -12.86 12.98 -16.49
CA MET A 126 -13.02 11.96 -17.53
C MET A 126 -14.50 11.62 -17.75
N LYS A 127 -15.26 11.36 -16.67
CA LYS A 127 -16.70 11.08 -16.76
C LYS A 127 -17.48 12.22 -17.41
N ARG A 128 -17.10 13.48 -17.16
CA ARG A 128 -17.71 14.65 -17.80
C ARG A 128 -17.39 14.73 -19.30
N MET A 129 -16.16 14.40 -19.70
CA MET A 129 -15.73 14.44 -21.11
C MET A 129 -16.32 13.28 -21.92
N THR A 130 -16.39 12.06 -21.37
CA THR A 130 -16.98 10.90 -22.05
C THR A 130 -18.50 11.05 -22.23
N GLY A 131 -19.16 11.86 -21.41
CA GLY A 131 -20.58 12.23 -21.58
C GLY A 131 -20.84 13.33 -22.62
N GLN A 132 -19.81 13.98 -23.17
CA GLN A 132 -19.91 15.08 -24.15
C GLN A 132 -19.15 14.77 -25.46
N GLN A 133 -19.43 13.64 -26.11
CA GLN A 133 -19.03 13.45 -27.52
C GLN A 133 -20.15 12.84 -28.36
N PRO A 134 -20.64 13.65 -29.31
CA PRO A 134 -20.54 13.28 -30.71
C PRO A 134 -19.84 14.43 -31.44
N GLY A 135 -18.51 14.34 -31.66
CA GLY A 135 -17.84 15.46 -32.35
C GLY A 135 -16.39 15.27 -32.77
N PHE A 136 -15.62 14.37 -32.15
CA PHE A 136 -14.22 14.17 -32.57
C PHE A 136 -14.00 13.04 -33.57
N MET A 137 -15.03 12.22 -33.87
CA MET A 137 -14.97 11.25 -34.98
C MET A 137 -15.37 11.85 -36.35
N THR A 138 -15.79 13.11 -36.42
CA THR A 138 -16.22 13.76 -37.67
C THR A 138 -15.14 14.62 -38.32
N LEU A 139 -14.03 14.91 -37.62
CA LEU A 139 -12.93 15.74 -38.14
C LEU A 139 -12.07 15.06 -39.22
N GLY A 140 -12.40 13.84 -39.64
CA GLY A 140 -11.64 13.07 -40.65
C GLY A 140 -12.39 12.76 -41.95
N LYS A 141 -13.67 13.11 -42.09
CA LYS A 141 -14.46 12.84 -43.31
C LYS A 141 -14.56 14.10 -44.18
N SER A 142 -13.44 14.52 -44.75
CA SER A 142 -13.46 15.42 -45.92
C SER A 142 -14.21 14.72 -47.04
N LYS A 143 -15.46 15.12 -47.30
CA LYS A 143 -16.21 14.72 -48.48
C LYS A 143 -15.64 15.48 -49.68
N ALA A 144 -14.56 14.96 -50.28
CA ALA A 144 -14.20 15.33 -51.64
C ALA A 144 -15.26 14.74 -52.57
N LYS A 145 -16.17 15.60 -53.02
CA LYS A 145 -17.23 15.30 -53.98
C LYS A 145 -16.56 15.24 -55.36
N VAL A 146 -16.27 14.04 -55.85
CA VAL A 146 -15.83 13.84 -57.24
C VAL A 146 -17.04 14.12 -58.11
N TYR A 147 -17.05 15.28 -58.73
CA TYR A 147 -17.90 15.52 -59.89
C TYR A 147 -17.28 14.69 -61.01
N MET A 148 -17.95 13.61 -61.44
CA MET A 148 -17.66 13.06 -62.76
C MET A 148 -18.16 14.11 -63.75
N GLU A 149 -17.24 14.64 -64.55
CA GLU A 149 -17.57 15.29 -65.81
C GLU A 149 -18.45 14.29 -66.58
N ASP A 150 -19.64 14.71 -67.03
CA ASP A 150 -20.47 13.89 -67.90
C ASP A 150 -19.65 13.51 -69.12
N ASP A 151 -19.37 12.21 -69.26
CA ASP A 151 -18.68 11.63 -70.41
C ASP A 151 -19.65 11.71 -71.60
N LEU A 152 -19.70 12.87 -72.26
CA LEU A 152 -20.47 13.10 -73.47
C LEU A 152 -19.88 12.24 -74.60
N GLN A 153 -20.36 11.01 -74.71
CA GLN A 153 -20.18 10.17 -75.90
C GLN A 153 -21.00 10.76 -77.05
N VAL A 154 -20.45 11.74 -77.75
CA VAL A 154 -20.92 12.12 -79.08
C VAL A 154 -20.49 11.03 -80.06
N THR A 155 -21.46 10.41 -80.73
CA THR A 155 -21.21 9.38 -81.75
C THR A 155 -21.53 9.98 -83.12
N PHE A 156 -20.83 9.54 -84.18
CA PHE A 156 -20.98 10.08 -85.54
C PHE A 156 -22.37 9.86 -86.18
N ASP A 157 -23.29 9.16 -85.49
CA ASP A 157 -24.69 9.03 -85.91
C ASP A 157 -25.55 10.28 -85.62
N ASP A 158 -25.05 11.23 -84.81
CA ASP A 158 -25.80 12.43 -84.41
C ASP A 158 -25.62 13.64 -85.35
N VAL A 159 -24.93 13.47 -86.49
CA VAL A 159 -24.91 14.49 -87.56
C VAL A 159 -26.13 14.32 -88.45
N ALA A 160 -27.07 15.25 -88.26
CA ALA A 160 -28.32 15.39 -88.98
C ALA A 160 -28.16 15.27 -90.52
N GLY A 161 -29.17 14.62 -91.11
CA GLY A 161 -29.47 14.41 -92.52
C GLY A 161 -28.71 15.25 -93.55
N VAL A 162 -28.15 14.54 -94.53
CA VAL A 162 -27.88 15.05 -95.88
C VAL A 162 -28.43 14.02 -96.87
N ASP A 163 -29.52 14.40 -97.54
CA ASP A 163 -29.99 13.81 -98.78
C ASP A 163 -28.84 13.78 -99.81
N GLU A 164 -28.57 12.63 -100.42
CA GLU A 164 -27.82 12.58 -101.66
C GLU A 164 -28.29 11.43 -102.57
N ALA A 165 -29.03 11.85 -103.61
CA ALA A 165 -29.31 11.24 -104.92
C ALA A 165 -29.94 9.83 -105.03
#